data_AF-A0AAP5YUL6-F1
#
_entry.id   AF-A0AAP5YUL6-F1
#
_cell.length_a   1.000
_cell.length_b   1.000
_cell.length_c   1.000
_cell.angle_alpha   90.00
_cell.angle_beta   90.00
_cell.angle_gamma   90.00
#
_symmetry.space_group_name_H-M   'P 1'
#
loop_
_entity.id
_entity.type
_entity.pdbx_description
1 polymer ?
#
loop_
_entity_poly.entity_id
_entity_poly.type
_entity_poly.pdbx_seq_one_letter_code
_entity_poly.pdbx_strand_id
1 'polypeptide(L)' 'MPEFEVIKDEDNQQPIPSIWRPMFCSIVKSFVERDYTISSGLEGLVPVTSETSTQIEERSGPQFSDMTLSD' A
#
# COMPACT_ATOMS: atom_id res chain seq x y z
N MET A 1 12.04 -4.84 22.34
CA MET A 1 10.62 -5.14 22.03
C MET A 1 10.54 -6.61 21.71
N PRO A 2 9.57 -7.37 22.26
CA PRO A 2 9.42 -8.76 21.87
C PRO A 2 9.05 -8.83 20.39
N GLU A 3 9.72 -9.71 19.66
CA GLU A 3 9.45 -9.99 18.25
C GLU A 3 8.29 -10.99 18.20
N PHE A 4 7.12 -10.55 17.74
CA PHE A 4 5.96 -11.40 17.54
C PHE A 4 5.78 -11.62 16.04
N GLU A 5 5.66 -12.87 15.61
CA GLU A 5 5.29 -13.18 14.24
C GLU A 5 3.85 -12.72 14.01
N VAL A 6 3.67 -11.75 13.12
CA VAL A 6 2.35 -11.33 12.64
C VAL A 6 1.90 -12.34 11.60
N ILE A 7 1.12 -13.33 12.04
CA ILE A 7 0.54 -14.36 11.18
C ILE A 7 -0.88 -13.92 10.81
N LYS A 8 -1.26 -14.09 9.53
CA LYS A 8 -2.63 -13.85 9.08
C LYS A 8 -3.56 -14.89 9.70
N ASP A 9 -4.59 -14.43 10.40
CA ASP A 9 -5.68 -15.27 10.90
C ASP A 9 -6.73 -15.41 9.78
N GLU A 10 -6.64 -16.50 9.03
CA GLU A 10 -7.56 -16.80 7.91
C GLU A 10 -8.98 -17.15 8.42
N ASP A 11 -9.11 -17.68 9.63
CA ASP A 11 -10.38 -18.12 10.20
C ASP A 11 -11.19 -16.94 10.78
N ASN A 12 -10.52 -15.86 11.19
CA ASN A 12 -11.13 -14.67 11.79
C ASN A 12 -10.90 -13.38 10.99
N GLN A 13 -10.89 -13.47 9.65
CA GLN A 13 -10.82 -12.26 8.82
C GLN A 13 -12.03 -11.34 9.06
N GLN A 14 -11.76 -10.08 9.37
CA GLN A 14 -12.77 -9.04 9.50
C GLN A 14 -12.68 -8.07 8.32
N PRO A 15 -13.78 -7.40 7.94
CA PRO A 15 -13.73 -6.36 6.93
C PRO A 15 -12.78 -5.24 7.32
N ILE A 16 -12.10 -4.64 6.33
CA ILE A 16 -11.31 -3.42 6.55
C ILE A 16 -12.24 -2.34 7.11
N PRO A 17 -11.90 -1.72 8.26
CA PRO A 17 -12.64 -0.61 8.84
C PRO A 17 -12.89 0.48 7.79
N SER A 18 -14.14 0.97 7.71
CA SER A 18 -14.55 1.96 6.70
C SER A 18 -13.68 3.23 6.74
N ILE A 19 -13.22 3.62 7.94
CA ILE A 19 -12.35 4.77 8.16
C ILE A 19 -10.98 4.65 7.48
N TRP A 20 -10.49 3.43 7.22
CA TRP A 20 -9.20 3.19 6.56
C TRP A 20 -9.31 3.05 5.04
N ARG A 21 -10.49 2.75 4.52
CA ARG A 21 -10.69 2.51 3.08
C ARG A 21 -10.22 3.69 2.21
N PRO A 22 -10.54 4.96 2.54
CA PRO A 22 -10.06 6.10 1.74
C PRO A 22 -8.53 6.17 1.70
N MET A 23 -7.86 5.93 2.82
CA MET A 23 -6.40 5.95 2.92
C MET A 23 -5.78 4.85 2.06
N PHE A 24 -6.27 3.61 2.16
CA PHE A 24 -5.78 2.52 1.31
C PHE A 24 -6.02 2.78 -0.18
N CYS A 25 -7.19 3.31 -0.55
CA CYS A 25 -7.48 3.67 -1.93
C CYS A 25 -6.48 4.71 -2.45
N SER A 26 -6.13 5.72 -1.66
CA SER A 26 -5.13 6.73 -2.06
C SER A 26 -3.74 6.12 -2.23
N ILE A 27 -3.31 5.24 -1.32
CA ILE A 27 -2.01 4.54 -1.44
C ILE A 27 -1.98 3.71 -2.74
N VAL A 28 -3.03 2.93 -3.01
CA VAL A 28 -3.11 2.11 -4.23
C VAL A 28 -3.09 2.98 -5.48
N LYS A 29 -3.76 4.13 -5.48
CA LYS A 29 -3.71 5.09 -6.60
C LYS A 29 -2.30 5.60 -6.86
N SER A 30 -1.56 6.01 -5.82
CA SER A 30 -0.16 6.42 -5.95
C SER A 30 0.68 5.30 -6.57
N PHE A 31 0.46 4.05 -6.16
CA PHE A 31 1.22 2.91 -6.71
C PHE A 31 0.87 2.62 -8.18
N VAL A 32 -0.39 2.76 -8.58
CA VAL A 32 -0.80 2.66 -10.00
C VAL A 32 -0.12 3.75 -10.83
N GLU A 33 0.04 4.95 -10.28
CA GLU A 33 0.77 6.06 -10.88
C GLU A 33 2.29 5.93 -10.78
N ARG A 34 2.80 4.83 -10.20
CA ARG A 34 4.21 4.56 -9.89
C ARG A 34 4.86 5.55 -8.93
N ASP A 35 4.07 6.33 -8.19
CA ASP A 35 4.54 7.09 -7.04
C ASP A 35 4.62 6.18 -5.80
N TYR A 36 5.65 5.33 -5.79
CA TYR A 36 5.96 4.48 -4.63
C TYR A 36 6.59 5.27 -3.49
N THR A 37 6.97 6.53 -3.70
CA THR A 37 7.46 7.42 -2.66
C THR A 37 6.33 8.02 -1.81
N ILE A 38 5.09 7.96 -2.31
CA ILE A 38 3.93 8.65 -1.74
C ILE A 38 4.23 10.15 -1.60
N SER A 39 4.89 10.71 -2.62
CA SER A 39 5.35 12.10 -2.66
C SER A 39 4.20 13.10 -2.67
N SER A 40 3.01 12.68 -3.12
CA SER A 40 1.79 13.49 -3.15
C SER A 40 1.31 13.94 -1.77
N GLY A 41 1.90 13.43 -0.68
CA GLY A 41 1.62 13.90 0.68
C GLY A 41 0.23 13.48 1.13
N LEU A 42 0.02 12.18 1.34
CA LEU A 42 -1.22 11.68 1.92
C LEU A 42 -1.30 12.03 3.41
N GLU A 43 -2.42 12.61 3.84
CA GLU A 43 -2.62 13.04 5.23
C GLU A 43 -2.39 11.88 6.21
N GLY A 44 -1.55 12.11 7.22
CA GLY A 44 -1.20 11.11 8.23
C GLY A 44 -0.11 10.12 7.80
N LEU A 45 0.43 10.22 6.59
CA LEU A 45 1.54 9.39 6.12
C LEU A 45 2.79 10.24 5.89
N VAL A 46 3.94 9.69 6.32
CA VAL A 46 5.25 10.26 5.99
C VAL A 46 5.70 9.64 4.66
N PRO A 47 6.26 10.42 3.73
CA PRO A 47 6.83 9.88 2.49
C PRO A 47 7.86 8.78 2.79
N VAL A 48 7.86 7.75 1.96
CA VAL A 48 8.83 6.65 2.08
C VAL A 48 10.13 7.01 1.38
N THR A 49 11.23 6.45 1.87
CA THR A 49 12.56 6.71 1.31
C THR A 49 12.67 6.14 -0.11
N SER A 50 13.62 6.66 -0.89
CA SER A 50 13.91 6.14 -2.23
C SER A 50 14.28 4.65 -2.20
N GLU A 51 15.05 4.21 -1.19
CA GLU A 51 15.42 2.82 -1.02
C GLU A 51 14.19 1.92 -0.81
N THR A 52 13.29 2.30 0.09
CA THR A 52 12.04 1.55 0.31
C THR A 52 11.14 1.59 -0.91
N SER A 53 11.06 2.74 -1.61
CA SER A 53 10.31 2.89 -2.87
C SER A 53 10.80 1.92 -3.94
N THR A 54 12.13 1.78 -4.11
CA THR A 54 12.71 0.81 -5.06
C THR A 54 12.35 -0.62 -4.69
N GLN A 55 12.45 -0.99 -3.41
CA GLN A 55 12.09 -2.33 -2.94
C GLN A 55 10.61 -2.64 -3.19
N ILE A 56 9.72 -1.66 -3.02
CA ILE A 56 8.29 -1.81 -3.33
C ILE A 56 8.12 -2.05 -4.83
N GLU A 57 8.72 -1.25 -5.70
CA GLU A 57 8.60 -1.41 -7.16
C GLU A 57 9.10 -2.80 -7.62
N GLU A 58 10.27 -3.22 -7.17
CA GLU A 58 10.88 -4.51 -7.53
C GLU A 58 10.02 -5.70 -7.09
N ARG A 59 9.44 -5.65 -5.88
CA ARG A 59 8.55 -6.71 -5.37
C ARG A 59 7.15 -6.69 -5.99
N SER A 60 6.68 -5.51 -6.41
CA SER A 60 5.32 -5.33 -6.89
C SER A 60 5.16 -5.82 -8.33
N GLY A 61 6.24 -5.84 -9.13
CA GLY A 61 6.28 -6.47 -10.45
C GLY A 61 5.17 -6.01 -11.41
N PRO A 62 4.94 -6.71 -12.54
CA PRO A 62 3.96 -6.29 -13.55
C PRO A 62 2.48 -6.44 -13.13
N GLN A 63 2.18 -6.81 -11.89
CA GLN A 63 0.79 -7.04 -11.44
C GLN A 63 -0.03 -5.74 -11.32
N PHE A 64 0.61 -4.61 -11.04
CA PHE A 64 -0.09 -3.32 -10.97
C PHE A 64 -0.15 -2.57 -12.31
N SER A 65 0.66 -2.96 -13.30
CA SER A 65 0.61 -2.35 -14.64
C SER A 65 -0.66 -2.68 -15.43
N ASP A 66 -1.35 -3.80 -15.11
CA ASP A 66 -2.64 -4.17 -15.72
C ASP A 66 -3.86 -3.64 -14.95
N MET A 67 -3.64 -2.98 -13.80
CA MET A 67 -4.71 -2.51 -12.93
C MET A 67 -5.18 -1.11 -13.34
N THR A 68 -5.70 -0.97 -14.56
CA THR A 68 -6.42 0.25 -14.96
C THR A 68 -7.76 0.26 -14.23
N LEU A 69 -7.95 1.23 -13.33
CA LEU A 69 -9.26 1.55 -12.75
C LEU A 69 -10.25 1.76 -13.91
N SER A 70 -11.19 0.83 -14.10
CA SER A 70 -12.33 1.07 -14.98
C SER A 70 -13.27 2.08 -14.31
N ASP A 71 -13.66 3.10 -15.07
CA ASP A 71 -14.66 4.13 -14.72
C ASP A 71 -16.02 3.53 -14.31
#